data_AF-A0AAD6JG47-F1
#
_entry.id   AF-A0AAD6JG47-F1
#
_cell.length_a   1.000
_cell.length_b   1.000
_cell.length_c   1.000
_cell.angle_alpha   90.00
_cell.angle_beta   90.00
_cell.angle_gamma   90.00
#
_symmetry.space_group_name_H-M   'P 1'
#
loop_
_entity.id
_entity.type
_entity.pdbx_description
1 polymer ?
#
loop_
_entity_poly.entity_id
_entity_poly.type
_entity_poly.pdbx_seq_one_letter_code
_entity_poly.pdbx_strand_id
1 'polypeptide(L)'
;MPETDSHSKTFLGVRFVLFGFDPLRETEVKSKLVSGGGVDAVQYSGNCTHVIVDKIVHDDAVCVGARNDRKTVVRGLWVDHSFDIGMPVDVTSIMYRPLRDLNGIPRASNLIMCLTGYQRQDRDDIMTMVGLMGAHFSKPLVANRVTHLICYKFEGEKYELANKMKKIKLVNHRWLEDCLKNWELLPEDNYSKRPLELYVQPPSQDVELGVVYHIQVHVPCYYIVIEWMVIL
;
A
#
# COMPACT_ATOMS: atom_id res chain seq x y z
N MET A 1 -15.45 -39.99 10.11
CA MET A 1 -14.32 -39.04 10.10
C MET A 1 -14.89 -37.71 10.57
N PRO A 2 -14.37 -37.07 11.62
CA PRO A 2 -14.82 -35.74 11.95
C PRO A 2 -14.29 -34.82 10.86
N GLU A 3 -15.18 -34.06 10.22
CA GLU A 3 -14.77 -32.99 9.32
C GLU A 3 -13.99 -31.98 10.17
N THR A 4 -12.68 -31.89 9.92
CA THR A 4 -11.88 -30.81 10.47
C THR A 4 -12.35 -29.56 9.76
N ASP A 5 -13.23 -28.81 10.44
CA ASP A 5 -13.66 -27.49 10.04
C ASP A 5 -12.42 -26.58 10.01
N SER A 6 -11.74 -26.58 8.86
CA SER A 6 -10.58 -25.73 8.61
C SER A 6 -11.10 -24.32 8.32
N HIS A 7 -11.77 -23.71 9.30
CA HIS A 7 -12.04 -22.28 9.26
C HIS A 7 -10.72 -21.56 9.02
N SER A 8 -10.73 -20.66 8.04
CA SER A 8 -9.57 -19.84 7.75
C SER A 8 -9.15 -19.10 9.03
N LYS A 9 -7.84 -19.05 9.29
CA LYS A 9 -7.27 -18.39 10.47
C LYS A 9 -6.66 -17.03 10.14
N THR A 10 -7.02 -16.46 8.99
CA THR A 10 -6.51 -15.16 8.49
C THR A 10 -6.53 -14.07 9.56
N PHE A 11 -7.60 -14.00 10.35
CA PHE A 11 -7.86 -12.94 11.32
C PHE A 11 -7.81 -13.44 12.77
N LEU A 12 -7.07 -14.52 13.03
CA LEU A 12 -6.89 -15.01 14.39
C LEU A 12 -6.28 -13.92 15.29
N GLY A 13 -6.93 -13.64 16.43
CA GLY A 13 -6.50 -12.58 17.36
C GLY A 13 -7.01 -11.18 17.01
N VAL A 14 -7.69 -11.01 15.89
CA VAL A 14 -8.36 -9.75 15.51
C VAL A 14 -9.68 -9.66 16.26
N ARG A 15 -9.79 -8.71 17.19
CA ARG A 15 -11.06 -8.32 17.83
C ARG A 15 -11.44 -6.96 17.29
N PHE A 16 -12.48 -6.90 16.47
CA PHE A 16 -12.73 -5.75 15.60
C PHE A 16 -14.02 -5.01 15.92
N VAL A 17 -14.06 -3.76 15.47
CA VAL A 17 -15.27 -2.93 15.34
C VAL A 17 -15.25 -2.24 13.98
N LEU A 18 -16.43 -2.02 13.42
CA LEU A 18 -16.63 -1.41 12.10
C LEU A 18 -17.23 -0.01 12.23
N PHE A 19 -16.75 0.96 11.46
CA PHE A 19 -17.32 2.30 11.40
C PHE A 19 -17.37 2.86 9.97
N GLY A 20 -18.43 3.59 9.64
CA GLY A 20 -18.57 4.35 8.39
C GLY A 20 -18.88 3.53 7.13
N PHE A 21 -19.20 2.25 7.30
CA PHE A 21 -19.66 1.38 6.22
C PHE A 21 -21.13 1.63 5.89
N ASP A 22 -21.50 1.43 4.62
CA ASP A 22 -22.91 1.20 4.28
C ASP A 22 -23.33 -0.24 4.67
N PRO A 23 -24.63 -0.52 4.89
CA PRO A 23 -25.07 -1.79 5.47
C PRO A 23 -24.65 -3.04 4.67
N LEU A 24 -24.56 -2.95 3.34
CA LEU A 24 -24.15 -4.07 2.49
C LEU A 24 -22.66 -4.36 2.66
N ARG A 25 -21.83 -3.32 2.57
CA ARG A 25 -20.38 -3.45 2.78
C ARG A 25 -20.03 -3.85 4.20
N GLU A 26 -20.75 -3.34 5.20
CA GLU A 26 -20.56 -3.73 6.60
C GLU A 26 -20.79 -5.24 6.79
N THR A 27 -21.88 -5.75 6.22
CA THR A 27 -22.22 -7.18 6.28
C THR A 27 -21.16 -8.04 5.59
N GLU A 28 -20.68 -7.62 4.42
CA GLU A 28 -19.63 -8.33 3.67
C GLU A 28 -18.31 -8.39 4.45
N VAL A 29 -17.84 -7.23 4.93
CA VAL A 29 -16.57 -7.12 5.67
C VAL A 29 -16.64 -7.90 6.99
N LYS A 30 -17.77 -7.79 7.71
CA LYS A 30 -18.02 -8.56 8.94
C LYS A 30 -18.00 -10.07 8.67
N SER A 31 -18.61 -10.52 7.58
CA SER A 31 -18.62 -11.94 7.20
C SER A 31 -17.21 -12.47 6.92
N LYS A 32 -16.38 -11.71 6.17
CA LYS A 32 -14.98 -12.07 5.91
C LYS A 32 -14.16 -12.16 7.20
N LEU A 33 -14.32 -11.21 8.11
CA LEU A 33 -13.60 -11.20 9.39
C LEU A 33 -13.98 -12.40 10.25
N VAL A 34 -15.27 -12.65 10.45
CA VAL A 34 -15.77 -13.73 11.32
C VAL A 34 -15.42 -15.11 10.74
N SER A 35 -15.62 -15.31 9.44
CA SER A 35 -15.26 -16.58 8.78
C SER A 35 -13.75 -16.84 8.74
N GLY A 36 -12.93 -15.78 8.81
CA GLY A 36 -11.49 -15.85 8.97
C GLY A 36 -11.00 -15.91 10.42
N GLY A 37 -11.88 -16.12 11.40
CA GLY A 37 -11.52 -16.29 12.82
C GLY A 37 -11.40 -15.00 13.64
N GLY A 38 -11.78 -13.85 13.07
CA GLY A 38 -11.91 -12.59 13.78
C GLY A 38 -13.15 -12.55 14.67
N VAL A 39 -13.09 -11.77 15.75
CA VAL A 39 -14.17 -11.66 16.74
C VAL A 39 -14.75 -10.26 16.70
N ASP A 40 -16.04 -10.15 16.42
CA ASP A 40 -16.76 -8.88 16.52
C ASP A 40 -16.83 -8.47 18.00
N ALA A 41 -16.25 -7.32 18.34
CA ALA A 41 -16.26 -6.78 19.69
C ALA A 41 -17.60 -6.10 20.03
N VAL A 42 -18.49 -5.92 19.03
CA VAL A 42 -19.79 -5.24 19.07
C VAL A 42 -19.69 -3.73 19.33
N GLN A 43 -18.81 -3.33 20.25
CA GLN A 43 -18.60 -1.95 20.64
C GLN A 43 -17.12 -1.66 20.90
N TYR A 44 -16.74 -0.40 20.68
CA TYR A 44 -15.40 0.07 20.97
C TYR A 44 -15.13 -0.02 22.47
N SER A 45 -14.11 -0.79 22.86
CA SER A 45 -13.71 -0.96 24.26
C SER A 45 -12.24 -1.37 24.39
N GLY A 46 -11.76 -1.57 25.62
CA GLY A 46 -10.38 -1.99 25.89
C GLY A 46 -10.01 -3.37 25.33
N ASN A 47 -10.99 -4.22 25.01
CA ASN A 47 -10.76 -5.55 24.43
C ASN A 47 -10.67 -5.54 22.89
N CYS A 48 -10.88 -4.38 22.26
CA CYS A 48 -10.82 -4.21 20.81
C CYS A 48 -9.36 -4.03 20.37
N THR A 49 -8.90 -4.82 19.41
CA THR A 49 -7.54 -4.73 18.86
C THR A 49 -7.50 -3.95 17.54
N HIS A 50 -8.58 -4.00 16.74
CA HIS A 50 -8.64 -3.38 15.42
C HIS A 50 -9.89 -2.51 15.26
N VAL A 51 -9.70 -1.29 14.78
CA VAL A 51 -10.77 -0.42 14.31
C VAL A 51 -10.70 -0.39 12.80
N ILE A 52 -11.73 -0.93 12.17
CA ILE A 52 -11.82 -1.05 10.72
C ILE A 52 -12.81 -0.01 10.26
N VAL A 53 -12.40 0.84 9.32
CA VAL A 53 -13.22 1.98 8.89
C VAL A 53 -13.46 1.96 7.39
N ASP A 54 -14.57 2.53 6.97
CA ASP A 54 -14.83 2.93 5.59
C ASP A 54 -15.37 4.36 5.59
N LYS A 55 -15.07 5.13 4.54
CA LYS A 55 -15.50 6.54 4.38
C LYS A 55 -15.26 7.45 5.61
N ILE A 56 -14.34 7.08 6.50
CA ILE A 56 -13.90 7.87 7.65
C ILE A 56 -12.44 8.25 7.42
N VAL A 57 -12.15 9.52 7.66
CA VAL A 57 -10.83 10.08 7.42
C VAL A 57 -9.85 9.78 8.55
N HIS A 58 -8.57 9.95 8.26
CA HIS A 58 -7.46 9.68 9.16
C HIS A 58 -7.55 10.45 10.47
N ASP A 59 -8.02 11.70 10.44
CA ASP A 59 -8.06 12.58 11.61
C ASP A 59 -9.45 12.65 12.26
N ASP A 60 -10.36 11.76 11.87
CA ASP A 60 -11.64 11.58 12.56
C ASP A 60 -11.44 11.16 14.03
N ALA A 61 -12.34 11.59 14.91
CA ALA A 61 -12.26 11.32 16.35
C ALA A 61 -12.15 9.82 16.67
N VAL A 62 -12.83 8.95 15.92
CA VAL A 62 -12.75 7.49 16.08
C VAL A 62 -11.35 6.97 15.77
N CYS A 63 -10.77 7.42 14.65
CA CYS A 63 -9.42 7.06 14.22
C CYS A 63 -8.36 7.57 15.19
N VAL A 64 -8.48 8.82 15.63
CA VAL A 64 -7.55 9.44 16.59
C VAL A 64 -7.61 8.73 17.94
N GLY A 65 -8.81 8.49 18.48
CA GLY A 65 -9.00 7.77 19.74
C GLY A 65 -8.43 6.35 19.69
N ALA A 66 -8.70 5.62 18.61
CA ALA A 66 -8.13 4.29 18.37
C ALA A 66 -6.60 4.28 18.36
N ARG A 67 -5.96 5.25 17.68
CA ARG A 67 -4.49 5.36 17.67
C ARG A 67 -3.92 5.71 19.04
N ASN A 68 -4.55 6.63 19.78
CA ASN A 68 -4.12 7.01 21.14
C ASN A 68 -4.16 5.82 22.09
N ASP A 69 -5.16 4.95 21.93
CA ASP A 69 -5.31 3.71 22.68
C ASP A 69 -4.44 2.57 22.14
N ARG A 70 -3.53 2.84 21.19
CA ARG A 70 -2.62 1.86 20.54
C ARG A 70 -3.35 0.71 19.83
N LYS A 71 -4.56 0.95 19.34
CA LYS A 71 -5.30 0.00 18.49
C LYS A 71 -4.87 0.17 17.03
N THR A 72 -4.92 -0.92 16.28
CA THR A 72 -4.69 -0.88 14.82
C THR A 72 -5.88 -0.20 14.13
N VAL A 73 -5.62 0.79 13.28
CA VAL A 73 -6.67 1.47 12.51
C VAL A 73 -6.42 1.26 11.02
N VAL A 74 -7.34 0.54 10.37
CA VAL A 74 -7.22 0.17 8.96
C VAL A 74 -8.53 0.35 8.22
N ARG A 75 -8.47 0.41 6.90
CA ARG A 75 -9.65 0.44 6.03
C ARG A 75 -10.19 -0.95 5.76
N GLY A 76 -11.45 -1.04 5.33
CA GLY A 76 -12.05 -2.29 4.83
C GLY A 76 -11.20 -3.00 3.76
N LEU A 77 -10.44 -2.25 2.96
CA LEU A 77 -9.50 -2.78 1.96
C LEU A 77 -8.47 -3.76 2.55
N TRP A 78 -8.02 -3.56 3.79
CA TRP A 78 -7.11 -4.51 4.47
C TRP A 78 -7.78 -5.87 4.70
N VAL A 79 -9.07 -5.85 5.04
CA VAL A 79 -9.87 -7.06 5.24
C VAL A 79 -10.03 -7.79 3.92
N ASP A 80 -10.40 -7.06 2.87
CA ASP A 80 -10.58 -7.64 1.53
C ASP A 80 -9.29 -8.33 1.05
N HIS A 81 -8.16 -7.62 1.06
CA HIS A 81 -6.88 -8.19 0.62
C HIS A 81 -6.40 -9.34 1.51
N SER A 82 -6.50 -9.22 2.84
CA SER A 82 -6.09 -10.30 3.75
C SER A 82 -6.93 -11.56 3.54
N PHE A 83 -8.24 -11.40 3.33
CA PHE A 83 -9.15 -12.51 3.12
C PHE A 83 -8.87 -13.21 1.79
N ASP A 84 -8.71 -12.45 0.70
CA ASP A 84 -8.46 -12.99 -0.63
C ASP A 84 -7.12 -13.74 -0.72
N ILE A 85 -6.08 -13.27 -0.01
CA ILE A 85 -4.78 -13.96 0.07
C ILE A 85 -4.82 -15.14 1.06
N GLY A 86 -5.72 -15.11 2.05
CA GLY A 86 -5.81 -16.14 3.09
C GLY A 86 -4.82 -15.93 4.25
N MET A 87 -4.19 -14.76 4.36
CA MET A 87 -3.28 -14.40 5.45
C MET A 87 -3.37 -12.90 5.76
N PRO A 88 -3.08 -12.47 7.00
CA PRO A 88 -3.11 -11.05 7.33
C PRO A 88 -1.96 -10.33 6.60
N VAL A 89 -2.30 -9.40 5.70
CA VAL A 89 -1.31 -8.54 5.04
C VAL A 89 -0.77 -7.49 6.00
N ASP A 90 0.38 -6.92 5.68
CA ASP A 90 1.04 -5.89 6.49
C ASP A 90 0.13 -4.66 6.71
N VAL A 91 -0.37 -4.54 7.94
CA VAL A 91 -1.24 -3.43 8.39
C VAL A 91 -0.56 -2.07 8.29
N THR A 92 0.77 -2.00 8.21
CA THR A 92 1.52 -0.74 8.15
C THR A 92 1.58 -0.14 6.75
N SER A 93 1.19 -0.89 5.72
CA SER A 93 1.13 -0.39 4.35
C SER A 93 0.20 0.82 4.25
N ILE A 94 0.67 1.85 3.52
CA ILE A 94 -0.08 3.10 3.32
C ILE A 94 -1.44 2.87 2.65
N MET A 95 -1.57 1.78 1.89
CA MET A 95 -2.83 1.37 1.27
C MET A 95 -3.92 1.01 2.28
N TYR A 96 -3.58 0.65 3.52
CA TYR A 96 -4.58 0.24 4.50
C TYR A 96 -4.92 1.33 5.50
N ARG A 97 -4.12 2.41 5.56
CA ARG A 97 -4.38 3.56 6.41
C ARG A 97 -5.66 4.29 5.96
N PRO A 98 -6.50 4.79 6.88
CA PRO A 98 -7.59 5.70 6.52
C PRO A 98 -7.07 6.92 5.74
N LEU A 99 -7.82 7.35 4.73
CA LEU A 99 -7.45 8.48 3.86
C LEU A 99 -7.49 9.80 4.64
N ARG A 100 -6.65 10.78 4.31
CA ARG A 100 -6.75 12.08 4.98
C ARG A 100 -7.90 12.93 4.46
N ASP A 101 -8.30 12.72 3.21
CA ASP A 101 -9.46 13.36 2.58
C ASP A 101 -10.16 12.34 1.66
N LEU A 102 -11.48 12.34 1.64
CA LEU A 102 -12.26 11.44 0.79
C LEU A 102 -12.30 11.88 -0.69
N ASN A 103 -11.92 13.13 -0.96
CA ASN A 103 -11.85 13.69 -2.31
C ASN A 103 -10.49 13.45 -2.99
N GLY A 104 -9.58 12.73 -2.33
CA GLY A 104 -8.22 12.47 -2.80
C GLY A 104 -7.24 13.61 -2.50
N ILE A 105 -6.02 13.47 -3.01
CA ILE A 105 -4.97 14.48 -2.85
C ILE A 105 -5.30 15.68 -3.74
N PRO A 106 -5.18 16.93 -3.26
CA PRO A 106 -5.42 18.11 -4.06
C PRO A 106 -4.70 18.06 -5.41
N ARG A 107 -5.44 18.35 -6.50
CA ARG A 107 -5.00 18.31 -7.90
C ARG A 107 -4.66 16.93 -8.48
N ALA A 108 -4.72 15.85 -7.70
CA ALA A 108 -4.45 14.51 -8.21
C ALA A 108 -5.46 14.05 -9.28
N SER A 109 -6.68 14.59 -9.26
CA SER A 109 -7.71 14.38 -10.29
C SER A 109 -7.27 14.81 -11.70
N ASN A 110 -6.27 15.69 -11.81
CA ASN A 110 -5.72 16.10 -13.10
C ASN A 110 -4.68 15.11 -13.65
N LEU A 111 -4.31 14.10 -12.87
CA LEU A 111 -3.28 13.14 -13.22
C LEU A 111 -3.89 11.92 -13.90
N ILE A 112 -3.34 11.59 -15.06
CA ILE A 112 -3.59 10.34 -15.76
C ILE A 112 -2.30 9.53 -15.73
N MET A 113 -2.34 8.36 -15.11
CA MET A 113 -1.16 7.53 -14.84
C MET A 113 -1.23 6.23 -15.64
N CYS A 114 -0.12 5.83 -16.24
CA CYS A 114 0.04 4.53 -16.89
C CYS A 114 1.10 3.71 -16.16
N LEU A 115 1.03 2.39 -16.26
CA LEU A 115 1.95 1.46 -15.61
C LEU A 115 2.78 0.69 -16.63
N THR A 116 4.06 0.46 -16.31
CA THR A 116 4.93 -0.47 -17.03
C THR A 116 5.86 -1.24 -16.09
N GLY A 117 6.10 -2.52 -16.40
CA GLY A 117 7.10 -3.37 -15.73
C GLY A 117 6.66 -4.07 -14.44
N TYR A 118 5.53 -3.70 -13.83
CA TYR A 118 4.94 -4.40 -12.68
C TYR A 118 4.03 -5.55 -13.12
N GLN A 119 3.95 -6.60 -12.32
CA GLN A 119 3.23 -7.84 -12.64
C GLN A 119 2.36 -8.28 -11.45
N ARG A 120 1.31 -9.05 -11.73
CA ARG A 120 0.45 -9.70 -10.71
C ARG A 120 -0.04 -8.69 -9.66
N GLN A 121 0.07 -9.02 -8.37
CA GLN A 121 -0.44 -8.22 -7.26
C GLN A 121 0.12 -6.80 -7.24
N ASP A 122 1.41 -6.60 -7.54
CA ASP A 122 2.02 -5.26 -7.60
C ASP A 122 1.28 -4.31 -8.56
N ARG A 123 0.75 -4.85 -9.66
CA ARG A 123 -0.02 -4.07 -10.62
C ARG A 123 -1.34 -3.60 -10.03
N ASP A 124 -2.02 -4.45 -9.28
CA ASP A 124 -3.32 -4.15 -8.68
C ASP A 124 -3.16 -3.23 -7.47
N ASP A 125 -2.06 -3.36 -6.72
CA ASP A 125 -1.71 -2.47 -5.63
C ASP A 125 -1.36 -1.06 -6.12
N ILE A 126 -0.62 -0.95 -7.24
CA ILE A 126 -0.37 0.35 -7.87
C ILE A 126 -1.66 0.97 -8.40
N MET A 127 -2.51 0.20 -9.05
CA MET A 127 -3.82 0.70 -9.50
C MET A 127 -4.67 1.18 -8.33
N THR A 128 -4.63 0.46 -7.21
CA THR A 128 -5.28 0.84 -5.96
C THR A 128 -4.72 2.18 -5.48
N MET A 129 -3.41 2.32 -5.31
CA MET A 129 -2.78 3.58 -4.88
C MET A 129 -3.12 4.77 -5.77
N VAL A 130 -3.15 4.59 -7.10
CA VAL A 130 -3.60 5.64 -8.04
C VAL A 130 -5.04 6.08 -7.73
N GLY A 131 -5.94 5.13 -7.47
CA GLY A 131 -7.31 5.42 -7.06
C GLY A 131 -7.40 6.11 -5.70
N LEU A 132 -6.59 5.69 -4.73
CA LEU A 132 -6.53 6.29 -3.39
C LEU A 132 -6.08 7.75 -3.42
N MET A 133 -5.17 8.10 -4.33
CA MET A 133 -4.75 9.47 -4.56
C MET A 133 -5.87 10.33 -5.16
N GLY A 134 -6.91 9.73 -5.74
CA GLY A 134 -7.93 10.42 -6.53
C GLY A 134 -7.51 10.68 -7.98
N ALA A 135 -6.51 9.96 -8.48
CA ALA A 135 -6.01 10.08 -9.85
C ALA A 135 -6.65 9.05 -10.81
N HIS A 136 -6.44 9.23 -12.11
CA HIS A 136 -6.99 8.35 -13.13
C HIS A 136 -5.95 7.36 -13.65
N PHE A 137 -6.31 6.08 -13.69
CA PHE A 137 -5.48 5.04 -14.29
C PHE A 137 -5.80 4.83 -15.78
N SER A 138 -4.76 4.75 -16.61
CA SER A 138 -4.86 4.41 -18.04
C SER A 138 -4.09 3.13 -18.35
N LYS A 139 -4.79 2.11 -18.88
CA LYS A 139 -4.17 0.86 -19.34
C LYS A 139 -3.19 1.09 -20.51
N PRO A 140 -3.58 1.79 -21.60
CA PRO A 140 -2.65 2.16 -22.67
C PRO A 140 -1.86 3.44 -22.34
N LEU A 141 -0.64 3.54 -22.89
CA LEU A 141 0.12 4.78 -22.86
C LEU A 141 -0.37 5.71 -23.98
N VAL A 142 -1.32 6.60 -23.67
CA VAL A 142 -1.81 7.61 -24.62
C VAL A 142 -0.97 8.88 -24.49
N ALA A 143 0.00 9.01 -25.38
CA ALA A 143 0.98 10.10 -25.51
C ALA A 143 0.50 11.49 -25.01
N ASN A 144 -0.62 11.99 -25.53
CA ASN A 144 -1.09 13.36 -25.24
C ASN A 144 -2.02 13.48 -24.02
N ARG A 145 -2.33 12.37 -23.35
CA ARG A 145 -3.25 12.32 -22.20
C ARG A 145 -2.54 11.89 -20.92
N VAL A 146 -1.67 10.88 -21.00
CA VAL A 146 -0.95 10.38 -19.84
C VAL A 146 0.02 11.44 -19.34
N THR A 147 -0.08 11.75 -18.05
CA THR A 147 0.76 12.71 -17.34
C THR A 147 1.97 12.04 -16.70
N HIS A 148 1.79 10.80 -16.20
CA HIS A 148 2.80 10.06 -15.46
C HIS A 148 2.88 8.62 -15.96
N LEU A 149 4.09 8.10 -16.11
CA LEU A 149 4.36 6.69 -16.30
C LEU A 149 5.03 6.14 -15.02
N ILE A 150 4.34 5.21 -14.37
CA ILE A 150 4.85 4.48 -13.22
C ILE A 150 5.69 3.30 -13.73
N CYS A 151 6.99 3.35 -13.47
CA CYS A 151 8.01 2.45 -13.98
C CYS A 151 8.57 1.57 -12.87
N TYR A 152 8.73 0.27 -13.14
CA TYR A 152 9.50 -0.61 -12.27
C TYR A 152 11.00 -0.56 -12.60
N LYS A 153 11.38 -0.85 -13.84
CA LYS A 153 12.79 -0.96 -14.30
C LYS A 153 13.28 0.18 -15.20
N PHE A 154 12.39 1.12 -15.56
CA PHE A 154 12.68 2.22 -16.49
C PHE A 154 13.23 1.70 -17.83
N GLU A 155 12.53 0.74 -18.43
CA GLU A 155 12.90 0.10 -19.70
C GLU A 155 11.64 -0.32 -20.49
N GLY A 156 11.83 -0.67 -21.76
CA GLY A 156 10.78 -1.14 -22.67
C GLY A 156 10.05 -0.03 -23.41
N GLU A 157 9.19 -0.43 -24.37
CA GLU A 157 8.58 0.47 -25.36
C GLU A 157 7.82 1.65 -24.74
N LYS A 158 7.03 1.40 -23.68
CA LYS A 158 6.29 2.45 -22.98
C LYS A 158 7.22 3.49 -22.36
N TYR A 159 8.31 3.03 -21.73
CA TYR A 159 9.30 3.91 -21.12
C TYR A 159 10.03 4.73 -22.20
N GLU A 160 10.51 4.08 -23.25
CA GLU A 160 11.21 4.77 -24.34
C GLU A 160 10.35 5.85 -25.01
N LEU A 161 9.07 5.54 -25.26
CA LEU A 161 8.11 6.50 -25.80
C LEU A 161 7.91 7.68 -24.83
N ALA A 162 7.62 7.39 -23.55
CA ALA A 162 7.39 8.44 -22.56
C ALA A 162 8.63 9.34 -22.36
N ASN A 163 9.83 8.75 -22.33
CA ASN A 163 11.10 9.46 -22.20
C ASN A 163 11.35 10.41 -23.39
N LYS A 164 11.02 9.99 -24.62
CA LYS A 164 11.12 10.85 -25.82
C LYS A 164 10.17 12.04 -25.79
N MET A 165 8.99 11.89 -25.19
CA MET A 165 7.94 12.91 -25.20
C MET A 165 8.20 14.10 -24.27
N LYS A 166 9.06 13.96 -23.25
CA LYS A 166 9.40 14.96 -22.21
C LYS A 166 8.24 15.50 -21.34
N LYS A 167 6.99 15.45 -21.82
CA LYS A 167 5.78 15.86 -21.09
C LYS A 167 5.33 14.82 -20.07
N ILE A 168 5.63 13.55 -20.30
CA ILE A 168 5.26 12.46 -19.40
C ILE A 168 6.33 12.35 -18.30
N LYS A 169 5.91 12.52 -17.06
CA LYS A 169 6.77 12.34 -15.89
C LYS A 169 7.03 10.86 -15.64
N LEU A 170 8.28 10.51 -15.34
CA LEU A 170 8.71 9.13 -15.10
C LEU A 170 8.98 8.96 -13.60
N VAL A 171 8.22 8.09 -12.95
CA VAL A 171 8.32 7.84 -11.50
C VAL A 171 8.22 6.35 -11.21
N ASN A 172 8.62 5.90 -10.02
CA ASN A 172 8.36 4.53 -9.54
C ASN A 172 7.22 4.52 -8.48
N HIS A 173 6.88 3.35 -7.95
CA HIS A 173 5.80 3.19 -6.96
C HIS A 173 6.01 3.99 -5.67
N ARG A 174 7.26 4.27 -5.27
CA ARG A 174 7.54 5.05 -4.05
C ARG A 174 6.98 6.46 -4.13
N TRP A 175 6.89 7.04 -5.33
CA TRP A 175 6.26 8.35 -5.50
C TRP A 175 4.79 8.31 -5.08
N LEU A 176 4.07 7.23 -5.40
CA LEU A 176 2.67 7.05 -4.98
C LEU A 176 2.59 6.88 -3.45
N GLU A 177 3.45 6.04 -2.88
CA GLU A 177 3.51 5.78 -1.44
C GLU A 177 3.78 7.06 -0.65
N ASP A 178 4.79 7.82 -1.05
CA ASP A 178 5.19 9.06 -0.40
C ASP A 178 4.16 10.18 -0.62
N CYS A 179 3.54 10.27 -1.80
CA CYS A 179 2.43 11.19 -2.01
C CYS A 179 1.24 10.87 -1.09
N LEU A 180 0.87 9.59 -0.93
CA LEU A 180 -0.21 9.17 -0.03
C LEU A 180 0.16 9.42 1.45
N LYS A 181 1.41 9.19 1.83
CA LYS A 181 1.92 9.38 3.19
C LYS A 181 1.87 10.85 3.62
N ASN A 182 2.35 11.73 2.74
CA ASN A 182 2.38 13.19 2.96
C ASN A 182 1.04 13.86 2.60
N TRP A 183 0.19 13.16 1.85
CA TRP A 183 -1.08 13.67 1.31
C TRP A 183 -0.89 14.90 0.42
N GLU A 184 0.14 14.84 -0.43
CA GLU A 184 0.57 15.91 -1.32
C GLU A 184 1.17 15.32 -2.60
N LEU A 185 1.06 16.03 -3.73
CA LEU A 185 1.78 15.67 -4.95
C LEU A 185 3.23 16.13 -4.84
N LEU A 186 4.14 15.19 -4.60
CA LEU A 186 5.56 15.46 -4.43
C LEU A 186 6.28 15.67 -5.77
N PRO A 187 7.44 16.37 -5.80
CA PRO A 187 8.27 16.48 -7.00
C PRO A 187 8.72 15.12 -7.55
N GLU A 188 8.66 14.94 -8.87
CA GLU A 188 8.88 13.64 -9.51
C GLU A 188 10.36 13.26 -9.68
N ASP A 189 11.26 14.27 -9.67
CA ASP A 189 12.66 14.12 -10.10
C ASP A 189 13.44 13.03 -9.33
N ASN A 190 13.14 12.88 -8.03
CA ASN A 190 13.79 11.92 -7.15
C ASN A 190 13.30 10.46 -7.32
N TYR A 191 12.27 10.25 -8.15
CA TYR A 191 11.61 8.95 -8.32
C TYR A 191 11.86 8.35 -9.71
N SER A 192 12.69 8.99 -10.53
CA SER A 192 13.02 8.58 -11.89
C SER A 192 14.16 7.55 -11.97
N LYS A 193 14.68 7.08 -10.83
CA LYS A 193 15.80 6.14 -10.72
C LYS A 193 15.34 4.73 -10.33
N ARG A 194 16.15 3.74 -10.71
CA ARG A 194 15.93 2.34 -10.31
C ARG A 194 16.04 2.21 -8.78
N PRO A 195 15.19 1.41 -8.11
CA PRO A 195 15.29 1.18 -6.67
C PRO A 195 16.70 0.77 -6.21
N LEU A 196 17.45 0.03 -7.04
CA LEU A 196 18.83 -0.39 -6.76
C LEU A 196 19.83 0.77 -6.64
N GLU A 197 19.65 1.86 -7.38
CA GLU A 197 20.58 3.01 -7.33
C GLU A 197 20.42 3.86 -6.07
N LEU A 198 19.32 3.70 -5.33
CA LEU A 198 19.10 4.37 -4.04
C LEU A 198 19.81 3.67 -2.87
N TYR A 199 20.24 2.41 -3.04
CA TYR A 199 20.97 1.63 -2.04
C TYR A 199 22.48 1.51 -2.32
N VAL A 200 22.94 1.94 -3.50
CA VAL A 200 24.36 1.99 -3.84
C VAL A 200 24.85 3.43 -3.68
N GLN A 201 24.79 3.95 -2.46
CA GLN A 201 25.80 4.91 -2.01
C GLN A 201 26.87 4.05 -1.34
N PRO A 202 28.04 3.82 -1.96
CA PRO A 202 29.13 3.19 -1.24
C PRO A 202 29.39 4.02 0.02
N PRO A 203 29.56 3.41 1.20
CA PRO A 203 29.96 4.15 2.38
C PRO A 203 31.20 4.96 2.01
N SER A 204 31.14 6.28 2.25
CA SER A 204 32.31 7.14 2.25
C SER A 204 33.36 6.45 3.11
N GLN A 205 34.45 6.04 2.45
CA GLN A 205 35.65 5.37 2.96
C GLN A 205 35.67 5.21 4.49
N ASP A 206 35.37 3.99 4.94
CA ASP A 206 36.01 3.25 6.05
C ASP A 206 35.20 1.97 6.28
N VAL A 207 35.54 0.89 5.57
CA VAL A 207 34.85 -0.40 5.68
C VAL A 207 35.56 -1.24 6.74
N GLU A 208 34.98 -1.35 7.95
CA GLU A 208 35.43 -2.34 8.94
C GLU A 208 34.98 -3.75 8.53
N LEU A 209 35.91 -4.70 8.57
CA LEU A 209 35.67 -6.12 8.31
C LEU A 209 34.72 -6.71 9.36
N GLY A 210 33.71 -7.48 8.93
CA GLY A 210 32.84 -8.26 9.83
C GLY A 210 31.46 -7.66 10.14
N VAL A 211 31.07 -6.54 9.53
CA VAL A 211 29.75 -5.93 9.72
C VAL A 211 28.70 -6.61 8.82
N VAL A 212 27.64 -7.14 9.43
CA VAL A 212 26.43 -7.58 8.71
C VAL A 212 25.66 -6.33 8.29
N TYR A 213 25.53 -6.10 6.98
CA TYR A 213 24.68 -5.03 6.47
C TYR A 213 23.27 -5.56 6.29
N HIS A 214 22.32 -4.98 7.04
CA HIS A 214 20.89 -5.17 6.75
C HIS A 214 20.52 -4.29 5.56
N ILE A 215 20.50 -4.88 4.36
CA ILE A 215 19.98 -4.20 3.18
C ILE A 215 18.48 -4.44 3.13
N GLN A 216 17.71 -3.42 3.46
CA GLN A 216 16.26 -3.44 3.24
C GLN A 216 15.99 -3.32 1.74
N VAL A 217 15.64 -4.42 1.08
CA VAL A 217 15.19 -4.36 -0.31
C VAL A 217 13.68 -4.10 -0.29
N HIS A 218 13.29 -2.88 -0.63
CA HIS A 218 11.88 -2.53 -0.81
C HIS A 218 11.42 -3.08 -2.15
N VAL A 219 10.66 -4.17 -2.09
CA VAL A 219 9.90 -4.70 -3.20
C VAL A 219 8.50 -4.10 -3.08
N PRO A 220 7.80 -3.76 -4.19
CA PRO A 220 6.41 -3.36 -4.09
C PRO A 220 5.63 -4.36 -3.24
N CYS A 221 5.03 -3.89 -2.16
CA CYS A 221 4.15 -4.65 -1.26
C CYS A 221 4.76 -5.79 -0.44
N TYR A 222 6.07 -6.02 -0.48
CA TYR A 222 6.77 -6.94 0.41
C TYR A 222 8.12 -6.37 0.86
N TYR A 223 8.38 -6.40 2.17
CA TYR A 223 9.73 -6.21 2.68
C TYR A 223 10.51 -7.52 2.50
N ILE A 224 11.52 -7.54 1.63
CA ILE A 224 12.52 -8.61 1.63
C ILE A 224 13.72 -8.11 2.42
N VAL A 225 13.91 -8.68 3.62
CA VAL A 225 15.20 -8.59 4.32
C VAL A 225 16.11 -9.62 3.67
N ILE A 226 17.10 -9.14 2.90
CA ILE A 226 18.15 -10.03 2.38
C ILE A 226 19.35 -9.92 3.33
N GLU A 227 19.64 -11.00 4.04
CA GLU A 227 20.88 -11.13 4.81
C GLU A 227 22.00 -11.53 3.83
N TRP A 228 22.93 -10.60 3.57
CA TRP A 228 24.20 -10.95 2.92
C TRP A 228 25.23 -11.23 4.01
N MET A 229 25.60 -12.48 4.16
CA MET A 229 26.82 -12.85 4.87
C MET A 229 27.95 -12.79 3.85
N VAL A 230 28.90 -11.85 4.00
CA VAL A 230 30.17 -11.93 3.26
C VAL A 230 30.94 -13.10 3.87
N ILE A 231 30.69 -14.29 3.34
CA ILE A 231 31.50 -15.47 3.59
C ILE A 231 32.58 -15.43 2.50
N LEU A 232 33.84 -15.29 2.91
CA LEU A 232 34.97 -15.63 2.05
C LEU A 232 34.91 -17.10 1.67
#